data_AF-A0A957V068-F1
#
_entry.id   AF-A0A957V068-F1
#
_cell.length_a   1.000
_cell.length_b   1.000
_cell.length_c   1.000
_cell.angle_alpha   90.00
_cell.angle_beta   90.00
_cell.angle_gamma   90.00
#
_symmetry.space_group_name_H-M   'P 1'
#
loop_
_entity.id
_entity.type
_entity.pdbx_description
1 polymer ?
#
loop_
_entity_poly.entity_id
_entity_poly.type
_entity_poly.pdbx_seq_one_letter_code
_entity_poly.pdbx_strand_id
1 'polypeptide(L)'
;TDKEVLARSAEWDPFLEELSRSESISLRRASLVLLVKPLRHNADARLTQRALANVQRLQGERDRMITKAVSWVLRSMVAAQPETVRRYLDENAGELQSTVVREVQKKLATGRKSG
;
A
#
# COMPACT_ATOMS: atom_id res chain seq x y z
N THR A 1 0.66 11.64 -12.22
CA THR A 1 -0.71 11.60 -11.60
C THR A 1 -1.22 10.17 -11.61
N ASP A 2 -2.38 9.86 -11.02
CA ASP A 2 -3.02 8.53 -11.15
C ASP A 2 -3.22 8.13 -12.63
N LYS A 3 -3.65 9.09 -13.46
CA LYS A 3 -3.78 8.92 -14.92
C LYS A 3 -2.47 8.51 -15.61
N GLU A 4 -1.34 9.05 -15.17
CA GLU A 4 -0.02 8.77 -15.74
C GLU A 4 0.47 7.36 -15.39
N VAL A 5 0.32 6.96 -14.12
CA VAL A 5 0.70 5.61 -13.66
C VAL A 5 -0.09 4.55 -14.42
N LEU A 6 -1.39 4.78 -14.64
CA LEU A 6 -2.23 3.89 -15.42
C LEU A 6 -1.89 3.90 -16.92
N ALA A 7 -1.65 5.07 -17.50
CA ALA A 7 -1.31 5.18 -18.93
C ALA A 7 0.01 4.51 -19.29
N ARG A 8 0.97 4.47 -18.35
CA ARG A 8 2.29 3.87 -18.52
C ARG A 8 2.49 2.61 -17.69
N SER A 9 1.42 1.86 -17.43
CA SER A 9 1.47 0.69 -16.53
C SER A 9 2.53 -0.34 -16.95
N ALA A 10 2.74 -0.52 -18.25
CA ALA A 10 3.75 -1.42 -18.80
C ALA A 10 5.18 -1.07 -18.37
N GLU A 11 5.45 0.20 -18.08
CA GLU A 11 6.75 0.67 -17.56
C GLU A 11 6.75 0.71 -16.02
N TRP A 12 5.65 1.17 -15.41
CA TRP A 12 5.56 1.36 -13.97
C TRP A 12 5.51 0.05 -13.19
N ASP A 13 4.80 -0.97 -13.68
CA ASP A 13 4.66 -2.24 -12.97
C ASP A 13 5.99 -2.96 -12.74
N PRO A 14 6.86 -3.18 -13.76
CA PRO A 14 8.15 -3.80 -13.55
C PRO A 14 9.09 -2.92 -12.71
N PHE A 15 9.04 -1.59 -12.89
CA PHE A 15 9.85 -0.66 -12.10
C PHE A 15 9.49 -0.72 -10.61
N LEU A 16 8.19 -0.66 -10.26
CA LEU A 16 7.73 -0.75 -8.88
C LEU A 16 8.03 -2.12 -8.26
N GLU A 17 7.99 -3.18 -9.05
CA GLU A 17 8.39 -4.51 -8.63
C GLU A 17 9.89 -4.58 -8.31
N GLU A 18 10.74 -4.08 -9.21
CA GLU A 18 12.19 -4.03 -9.02
C GLU A 18 12.55 -3.25 -7.75
N LEU A 19 11.96 -2.07 -7.56
CA LEU A 19 12.14 -1.27 -6.35
C LEU A 19 11.78 -2.05 -5.08
N SER A 20 10.69 -2.83 -5.11
CA SER A 20 10.24 -3.62 -3.95
C SER A 20 11.18 -4.78 -3.58
N ARG A 21 12.10 -5.16 -4.48
CA ARG A 21 13.09 -6.24 -4.28
C ARG A 21 14.50 -5.72 -4.01
N SER A 22 14.71 -4.41 -4.10
CA SER A 22 16.03 -3.80 -3.90
C SER A 22 16.57 -4.05 -2.49
N GLU A 23 17.88 -4.19 -2.35
CA GLU A 23 18.55 -4.23 -1.03
C GLU A 23 18.43 -2.91 -0.26
N SER A 24 18.20 -1.80 -0.97
CA SER A 24 18.03 -0.47 -0.37
C SER A 24 16.63 -0.30 0.25
N ILE A 25 16.59 -0.02 1.56
CA ILE A 25 15.36 0.32 2.29
C ILE A 25 14.64 1.51 1.62
N SER A 26 15.39 2.51 1.15
CA SER A 26 14.82 3.68 0.48
C SER A 26 14.10 3.33 -0.82
N LEU A 27 14.64 2.40 -1.60
CA LEU A 27 14.03 1.95 -2.85
C LEU A 27 12.81 1.07 -2.59
N ARG A 28 12.88 0.13 -1.63
CA ARG A 28 11.70 -0.64 -1.21
C ARG A 28 10.60 0.26 -0.69
N ARG A 29 10.93 1.29 0.10
CA ARG A 29 9.97 2.30 0.53
C ARG A 29 9.37 3.08 -0.64
N ALA A 30 10.17 3.46 -1.63
CA ALA A 30 9.70 4.15 -2.82
C ALA A 30 8.65 3.33 -3.58
N SER A 31 8.84 1.99 -3.66
CA SER A 31 7.87 1.07 -4.29
C SER A 31 6.46 1.12 -3.69
N LEU A 32 6.32 1.59 -2.44
CA LEU A 32 5.06 1.77 -1.74
C LEU A 32 4.57 3.22 -1.81
N VAL A 33 5.47 4.18 -1.53
CA VAL A 33 5.10 5.60 -1.39
C VAL A 33 4.60 6.19 -2.71
N LEU A 34 5.15 5.77 -3.85
CA LEU A 34 4.73 6.22 -5.18
C LEU A 34 3.27 5.87 -5.49
N LEU A 35 2.72 4.83 -4.85
CA LEU A 35 1.36 4.35 -5.03
C LEU A 35 0.31 5.05 -4.14
N VAL A 36 0.73 5.73 -3.07
CA VAL A 36 -0.17 6.33 -2.07
C VAL A 36 -1.11 7.40 -2.65
N LYS A 37 -0.60 8.25 -3.55
CA LYS A 37 -1.42 9.31 -4.16
C LYS A 37 -2.37 8.75 -5.21
N PRO A 38 -1.93 7.88 -6.15
CA PRO A 38 -2.83 7.22 -7.10
C PRO A 38 -4.00 6.47 -6.45
N LEU A 39 -3.74 5.69 -5.40
CA LEU A 39 -4.76 4.86 -4.74
C LEU A 39 -5.82 5.64 -3.97
N ARG A 40 -5.57 6.92 -3.65
CA ARG A 40 -6.48 7.71 -2.80
C ARG A 40 -7.85 7.94 -3.43
N HIS A 41 -7.89 8.05 -4.75
CA HIS A 41 -9.09 8.41 -5.51
C HIS A 41 -9.41 7.43 -6.64
N ASN A 42 -8.71 6.30 -6.67
CA ASN A 42 -8.76 5.36 -7.78
C ASN A 42 -8.78 3.92 -7.25
N ALA A 43 -9.79 3.16 -7.68
CA ALA A 43 -9.98 1.76 -7.36
C ALA A 43 -9.70 0.85 -8.58
N ASP A 44 -8.90 1.33 -9.53
CA ASP A 44 -8.46 0.54 -10.69
C ASP A 44 -7.83 -0.77 -10.23
N ALA A 45 -8.26 -1.87 -10.85
CA ALA A 45 -7.90 -3.21 -10.44
C ALA A 45 -6.39 -3.49 -10.60
N ARG A 46 -5.76 -2.96 -11.67
CA ARG A 46 -4.32 -3.16 -11.91
C ARG A 46 -3.49 -2.41 -10.90
N LEU A 47 -3.82 -1.13 -10.66
CA LEU A 47 -3.14 -0.32 -9.64
C LEU A 47 -3.27 -0.94 -8.24
N THR A 48 -4.48 -1.43 -7.91
CA THR A 48 -4.77 -2.11 -6.65
C THR A 48 -3.96 -3.40 -6.51
N GLN A 49 -3.94 -4.24 -7.56
CA GLN A 49 -3.18 -5.48 -7.55
C GLN A 49 -1.68 -5.23 -7.38
N ARG A 50 -1.12 -4.26 -8.11
CA ARG A 50 0.30 -3.90 -8.00
C ARG A 50 0.65 -3.41 -6.59
N ALA A 51 -0.23 -2.59 -6.00
CA ALA A 51 -0.05 -2.09 -4.65
C ALA A 51 -0.09 -3.19 -3.59
N LEU A 52 -1.12 -4.05 -3.62
CA LEU A 52 -1.23 -5.14 -2.66
C LEU A 52 -0.10 -6.16 -2.81
N ALA A 53 0.38 -6.42 -4.03
CA ALA A 53 1.55 -7.27 -4.24
C ALA A 53 2.82 -6.68 -3.60
N ASN A 54 3.03 -5.36 -3.69
CA ASN A 54 4.16 -4.70 -3.03
C ASN A 54 3.98 -4.68 -1.50
N VAL A 55 2.76 -4.44 -1.00
CA VAL A 55 2.47 -4.52 0.44
C VAL A 55 2.75 -5.93 0.96
N GLN A 56 2.25 -6.97 0.29
CA GLN A 56 2.42 -8.36 0.71
C GLN A 56 3.89 -8.77 0.78
N ARG A 57 4.72 -8.31 -0.17
CA ARG A 57 6.16 -8.56 -0.14
C ARG A 57 6.85 -7.91 1.06
N LEU A 58 6.39 -6.73 1.49
CA LEU A 58 7.08 -5.88 2.46
C LEU A 58 6.42 -5.89 3.85
N GLN A 59 5.26 -6.55 4.03
CA GLN A 59 4.46 -6.46 5.25
C GLN A 59 5.15 -7.02 6.50
N GLY A 60 6.03 -8.02 6.32
CA GLY A 60 6.80 -8.65 7.39
C GLY A 60 8.09 -7.91 7.76
N GLU A 61 8.49 -6.87 7.00
CA GLU A 61 9.71 -6.12 7.32
C GLU A 61 9.57 -5.37 8.64
N ARG A 62 10.59 -5.44 9.49
CA ARG A 62 10.63 -4.74 10.79
C ARG A 62 11.08 -3.28 10.71
N ASP A 63 11.55 -2.83 9.55
CA ASP A 63 11.96 -1.45 9.37
C ASP A 63 10.79 -0.47 9.57
N ARG A 64 11.02 0.57 10.37
CA ARG A 64 9.97 1.54 10.75
C ARG A 64 9.47 2.36 9.57
N MET A 65 10.31 2.64 8.58
CA MET A 65 9.95 3.43 7.40
C MET A 65 9.11 2.61 6.42
N ILE A 66 9.43 1.32 6.25
CA ILE A 66 8.63 0.38 5.48
C ILE A 66 7.27 0.15 6.13
N THR A 67 7.25 -0.10 7.45
CA THR A 67 6.01 -0.25 8.24
C THR A 67 5.07 0.95 8.03
N LYS A 68 5.61 2.16 8.11
CA LYS A 68 4.82 3.39 7.87
C LYS A 68 4.30 3.46 6.44
N ALA A 69 5.12 3.09 5.45
CA ALA A 69 4.73 3.10 4.06
C ALA A 69 3.60 2.08 3.78
N VAL A 70 3.69 0.88 4.33
CA VAL A 70 2.61 -0.13 4.28
C VAL A 70 1.31 0.43 4.88
N SER A 71 1.37 1.03 6.07
CA SER A 71 0.21 1.70 6.67
C SER A 71 -0.35 2.83 5.80
N TRP A 72 0.50 3.61 5.13
CA TRP A 72 0.05 4.69 4.24
C TRP A 72 -0.67 4.16 3.00
N VAL A 73 -0.17 3.11 2.38
CA VAL A 73 -0.81 2.47 1.21
C VAL A 73 -2.21 1.98 1.59
N LEU A 74 -2.31 1.10 2.60
CA LEU A 74 -3.60 0.54 3.01
C LEU A 74 -4.61 1.62 3.44
N ARG A 75 -4.18 2.64 4.19
CA ARG A 75 -5.07 3.75 4.59
C ARG A 75 -5.46 4.68 3.44
N SER A 76 -4.65 4.78 2.39
CA SER A 76 -4.99 5.59 1.22
C SER A 76 -6.15 4.97 0.43
N MET A 77 -6.21 3.64 0.40
CA MET A 77 -7.23 2.86 -0.30
C MET A 77 -8.61 2.91 0.39
N VAL A 78 -8.67 3.14 1.71
CA VAL A 78 -9.93 3.08 2.51
C VAL A 78 -11.05 3.94 1.94
N ALA A 79 -10.74 5.12 1.39
CA ALA A 79 -11.78 6.02 0.87
C ALA A 79 -12.45 5.51 -0.42
N ALA A 80 -11.68 4.86 -1.30
CA ALA A 80 -12.15 4.41 -2.60
C ALA A 80 -12.57 2.93 -2.61
N GLN A 81 -11.99 2.11 -1.73
CA GLN A 81 -12.15 0.65 -1.74
C GLN A 81 -12.02 0.03 -0.33
N PRO A 82 -12.92 0.38 0.61
CA PRO A 82 -12.84 -0.09 2.00
C PRO A 82 -12.94 -1.61 2.15
N GLU A 83 -13.77 -2.29 1.35
CA GLU A 83 -13.92 -3.75 1.41
C GLU A 83 -12.63 -4.49 1.02
N THR A 84 -11.93 -4.00 0.00
CA THR A 84 -10.62 -4.53 -0.40
C THR A 84 -9.64 -4.47 0.76
N VAL A 85 -9.64 -3.35 1.50
CA VAL A 85 -8.75 -3.17 2.65
C VAL A 85 -9.15 -4.09 3.81
N ARG A 86 -10.44 -4.24 4.11
CA ARG A 86 -10.92 -5.17 5.16
C ARG A 86 -10.49 -6.59 4.87
N ARG A 87 -10.80 -7.09 3.68
CA ARG A 87 -10.41 -8.44 3.25
C ARG A 87 -8.89 -8.65 3.35
N TYR A 88 -8.10 -7.68 2.90
CA TYR A 88 -6.64 -7.79 3.00
C TYR A 88 -6.16 -7.90 4.45
N LEU A 89 -6.74 -7.12 5.37
CA LEU A 89 -6.42 -7.23 6.79
C LEU A 89 -6.81 -8.60 7.35
N ASP A 90 -7.99 -9.10 7.02
CA ASP A 90 -8.49 -10.38 7.53
C ASP A 90 -7.60 -11.55 7.05
N GLU A 91 -7.17 -11.51 5.80
CA GLU A 91 -6.30 -12.52 5.19
C GLU A 91 -4.84 -12.46 5.70
N ASN A 92 -4.37 -11.29 6.17
CA ASN A 92 -2.95 -11.05 6.49
C ASN A 92 -2.70 -10.57 7.93
N ALA A 93 -3.69 -10.66 8.83
CA ALA A 93 -3.59 -10.10 10.18
C ALA A 93 -2.38 -10.62 10.98
N GLY A 94 -1.97 -11.88 10.75
CA GLY A 94 -0.81 -12.49 11.42
C GLY A 94 0.55 -12.05 10.87
N GLU A 95 0.61 -11.60 9.62
CA GLU A 95 1.85 -11.18 8.95
C GLU A 95 2.07 -9.67 9.04
N LEU A 96 0.99 -8.90 9.12
CA LEU A 96 1.06 -7.46 9.28
C LEU A 96 1.50 -7.09 10.68
N GLN A 97 2.36 -6.08 10.78
CA GLN A 97 2.68 -5.50 12.08
C GLN A 97 1.42 -4.95 12.76
N SER A 98 1.28 -5.21 14.06
CA SER A 98 0.12 -4.80 14.87
C SER A 98 -0.18 -3.29 14.80
N THR A 99 0.86 -2.46 14.67
CA THR A 99 0.70 -1.00 14.49
C THR A 99 0.02 -0.67 13.16
N VAL A 100 0.34 -1.39 12.08
CA VAL A 100 -0.33 -1.21 10.78
C VAL A 100 -1.80 -1.56 10.91
N VAL A 101 -2.11 -2.75 11.43
CA VAL A 101 -3.49 -3.24 11.61
C VAL A 101 -4.31 -2.22 12.39
N ARG A 102 -3.80 -1.77 13.55
CA ARG A 102 -4.48 -0.78 14.39
C ARG A 102 -4.79 0.53 13.66
N GLU A 103 -3.82 1.09 12.94
CA GLU A 103 -4.02 2.36 12.23
C GLU A 103 -4.99 2.23 11.06
N VAL A 104 -4.95 1.10 10.33
CA VAL A 104 -5.85 0.85 9.20
C VAL A 104 -7.27 0.60 9.70
N GLN A 105 -7.46 -0.22 10.74
CA GLN A 105 -8.77 -0.43 11.37
C GLN A 105 -9.37 0.88 11.90
N LYS A 106 -8.58 1.72 12.56
CA LYS A 106 -9.04 3.04 13.02
C LYS A 106 -9.48 3.94 11.86
N LYS A 107 -8.76 3.90 10.74
CA LYS A 107 -9.13 4.64 9.52
C LYS A 107 -10.41 4.09 8.90
N LEU A 108 -10.59 2.77 8.86
CA LEU A 108 -11.82 2.11 8.41
C LEU A 108 -13.03 2.47 9.28
N ALA A 109 -12.86 2.54 10.60
CA ALA A 109 -13.93 2.83 11.54
C ALA A 109 -14.37 4.30 11.54
N THR A 110 -13.42 5.24 11.42
CA THR A 110 -13.69 6.68 11.62
C THR A 110 -13.71 7.50 10.34
N GLY A 111 -13.17 6.96 9.24
CA GLY A 111 -12.89 7.73 8.02
C GLY A 111 -11.82 8.81 8.19
N ARG A 112 -11.28 9.06 9.39
CA ARG A 112 -10.33 10.14 9.70
C ARG A 112 -8.90 9.60 9.79
N LYS A 113 -7.92 10.46 9.49
CA LYS A 113 -6.50 10.15 9.70
C LYS A 113 -6.21 10.33 11.20
N SER A 114 -5.58 9.35 11.86
CA SER A 114 -4.98 9.57 13.18
C SER A 114 -3.93 10.66 13.06
N GLY A 115 -4.05 11.71 13.88
CA GLY A 115 -3.08 12.80 14.00
C GLY A 115 -1.70 12.30 14.42
#